data_AF-A0A1B6M967-F1
#
_entry.id   AF-A0A1B6M967-F1
#
_cell.length_a   1.000
_cell.length_b   1.000
_cell.length_c   1.000
_cell.angle_alpha   90.00
_cell.angle_beta   90.00
_cell.angle_gamma   90.00
#
_symmetry.space_group_name_H-M   'P 1'
#
loop_
_entity.id
_entity.type
_entity.pdbx_description
1 polymer ?
#
loop_
_entity_poly.entity_id
_entity_poly.type
_entity_poly.pdbx_seq_one_letter_code
_entity_poly.pdbx_strand_id
1 'polypeptide(L)'
;TVDYLANILFISAIPDLTQPTKTANHTTSRSSLVDVNLYELDQRILKALQSPRQDASQGQQLIKDAYDYKTYLEKMVTKLEENLSNKLLTIILSQPPQHIHFPFDEEQLKKAFSWTADQWDYFNHIFESSFLIWKRLELLKEDTHEIN
;
A
#
# COMPACT_ATOMS: atom_id res chain seq x y z
N THR A 1 6.58 31.66 5.31
CA THR A 1 6.91 30.84 4.11
C THR A 1 7.41 29.52 4.61
N VAL A 2 6.57 28.50 4.63
CA VAL A 2 6.96 27.16 5.08
C VAL A 2 6.91 26.25 3.87
N ASP A 3 8.05 26.07 3.23
CA ASP A 3 8.27 25.07 2.19
C ASP A 3 8.33 23.69 2.86
N TYR A 4 7.18 23.02 2.96
CA TYR A 4 7.07 21.58 3.23
C TYR A 4 6.92 20.81 1.91
N LEU A 5 7.71 21.17 0.91
CA LEU A 5 7.74 20.45 -0.36
C LEU A 5 8.63 19.20 -0.25
N ALA A 6 7.93 18.06 -0.24
CA ALA A 6 8.31 16.84 -0.91
C ALA A 6 9.55 16.08 -0.41
N ASN A 7 9.39 15.38 0.72
CA ASN A 7 9.98 14.03 0.84
C ASN A 7 8.99 13.01 0.27
N ILE A 8 8.69 13.12 -1.04
CA ILE A 8 7.99 12.05 -1.75
C ILE A 8 9.00 10.94 -1.96
N LEU A 9 8.78 9.81 -1.28
CA LEU A 9 9.63 8.64 -1.45
C LEU A 9 9.28 7.97 -2.79
N PHE A 10 10.00 8.33 -3.85
CA PHE A 10 10.06 7.51 -5.05
C PHE A 10 10.85 6.24 -4.69
N ILE A 11 10.15 5.16 -4.35
CA ILE A 11 10.76 3.82 -4.37
C ILE A 11 10.85 3.41 -5.84
N SER A 12 11.69 4.11 -6.60
CA SER A 12 12.10 3.68 -7.93
C SER A 12 12.91 2.41 -7.73
N ALA A 13 12.37 1.29 -8.22
CA ALA A 13 13.04 0.03 -8.50
C ALA A 13 14.14 -0.37 -7.52
N ILE A 14 13.89 -1.39 -6.68
CA ILE A 14 14.98 -2.30 -6.35
C ILE A 14 15.26 -3.03 -7.68
N PRO A 15 16.36 -2.74 -8.42
CA PRO A 15 16.69 -3.55 -9.57
C PRO A 15 16.87 -4.97 -9.06
N ASP A 16 16.16 -5.89 -9.70
CA ASP A 16 16.32 -7.31 -9.54
C ASP A 16 17.79 -7.65 -9.86
N LEU A 17 18.59 -7.84 -8.81
CA LEU A 17 19.98 -8.28 -8.89
C LEU A 17 20.00 -9.78 -9.20
N THR A 18 19.42 -10.20 -10.34
CA THR A 18 19.71 -11.45 -11.06
C THR A 18 18.75 -11.61 -12.25
N GLN A 19 19.07 -11.06 -13.41
CA GLN A 19 18.50 -11.57 -14.67
C GLN A 19 19.44 -12.62 -15.28
N PRO A 20 18.94 -13.83 -15.59
CA PRO A 20 19.30 -14.50 -16.82
C PRO A 20 18.22 -14.24 -17.88
N THR A 21 18.69 -13.74 -19.02
CA THR A 21 18.00 -13.65 -20.32
C THR A 21 17.09 -14.85 -20.63
N LYS A 22 15.82 -14.62 -21.01
CA LYS A 22 15.27 -14.96 -22.36
C LYS A 22 13.75 -14.75 -22.47
N THR A 23 13.41 -14.10 -23.59
CA THR A 23 12.19 -14.12 -24.43
C THR A 23 11.15 -15.22 -24.18
N ALA A 24 9.88 -14.82 -23.99
CA ALA A 24 8.73 -15.34 -24.75
C ALA A 24 7.45 -14.54 -24.45
N ASN A 25 6.72 -14.26 -25.52
CA ASN A 25 5.47 -13.50 -25.61
C ASN A 25 4.37 -14.01 -24.67
N HIS A 26 3.92 -13.15 -23.74
CA HIS A 26 2.53 -13.12 -23.27
C HIS A 26 2.19 -11.70 -22.85
N THR A 27 1.29 -11.06 -23.60
CA THR A 27 0.60 -9.82 -23.26
C THR A 27 -0.32 -10.06 -22.06
N THR A 28 0.27 -10.17 -20.88
CA THR A 28 -0.39 -9.79 -19.63
C THR A 28 0.13 -8.41 -19.32
N SER A 29 -0.75 -7.39 -19.36
CA SER A 29 -0.44 -6.07 -18.83
C SER A 29 -0.36 -6.18 -17.31
N ARG A 30 0.67 -6.89 -16.82
CA ARG A 30 1.21 -6.72 -15.48
C ARG A 30 1.85 -5.35 -15.53
N SER A 31 1.09 -4.35 -15.10
CA SER A 31 1.60 -3.02 -14.78
C SER A 31 2.95 -3.22 -14.08
N SER A 32 4.02 -2.78 -14.74
CA SER A 32 5.36 -2.92 -14.19
C SER A 32 5.37 -2.22 -12.84
N LEU A 33 5.95 -2.85 -11.83
CA LEU A 33 6.13 -2.36 -10.46
C LEU A 33 6.94 -1.05 -10.35
N VAL A 34 7.09 -0.31 -11.44
CA VAL A 34 8.08 0.75 -11.66
C VAL A 34 7.56 2.11 -11.20
N ASP A 35 6.24 2.36 -11.11
CA ASP A 35 5.71 3.71 -10.90
C ASP A 35 4.64 3.84 -9.79
N VAL A 36 4.63 2.95 -8.78
CA VAL A 36 3.66 3.08 -7.71
C VAL A 36 4.29 3.69 -6.47
N ASN A 37 3.97 4.97 -6.30
CA ASN A 37 4.29 5.74 -5.12
C ASN A 37 3.29 5.39 -4.00
N LEU A 38 3.77 4.71 -2.94
CA LEU A 38 2.96 4.34 -1.77
C LEU A 38 2.27 5.56 -1.14
N TYR A 39 2.93 6.72 -1.12
CA TYR A 39 2.35 7.95 -0.61
C TYR A 39 1.16 8.41 -1.48
N GLU A 40 1.31 8.42 -2.81
CA GLU A 40 0.19 8.79 -3.69
C GLU A 40 -0.97 7.80 -3.61
N LEU A 41 -0.69 6.51 -3.47
CA LEU A 41 -1.72 5.50 -3.23
C LEU A 41 -2.45 5.77 -1.91
N ASP A 42 -1.71 5.95 -0.81
CA ASP A 42 -2.27 6.27 0.51
C ASP A 42 -3.18 7.51 0.44
N GLN A 43 -2.75 8.57 -0.24
CA GLN A 43 -3.55 9.78 -0.42
C GLN A 43 -4.81 9.57 -1.27
N ARG A 44 -4.75 8.72 -2.31
CA ARG A 44 -5.95 8.37 -3.10
C ARG A 44 -6.96 7.57 -2.28
N ILE A 45 -6.49 6.58 -1.52
CA ILE A 45 -7.31 5.78 -0.62
C ILE A 45 -7.95 6.71 0.42
N LEU A 46 -7.15 7.50 1.12
CA LEU A 46 -7.60 8.42 2.17
C LEU A 46 -8.65 9.41 1.64
N LYS A 47 -8.43 9.99 0.46
CA LYS A 47 -9.38 10.92 -0.17
C LYS A 47 -10.72 10.25 -0.48
N ALA A 48 -10.70 9.01 -0.95
CA ALA A 48 -11.93 8.27 -1.22
C ALA A 48 -12.69 7.94 0.08
N LEU A 49 -11.98 7.62 1.17
CA LEU A 49 -12.57 7.37 2.49
C LEU A 49 -13.11 8.65 3.16
N GLN A 50 -12.40 9.77 3.04
CA GLN A 50 -12.77 11.06 3.65
C GLN A 50 -13.98 11.72 2.97
N SER A 51 -14.16 11.48 1.68
CA SER A 51 -15.19 12.14 0.89
C SER A 51 -15.75 11.18 -0.16
N PRO A 52 -16.47 10.14 0.28
CA PRO A 52 -17.05 9.16 -0.62
C PRO A 52 -18.13 9.83 -1.47
N ARG A 53 -17.96 9.78 -2.80
CA ARG A 53 -18.97 10.30 -3.75
C ARG A 53 -19.92 9.19 -4.13
N GLN A 54 -21.13 9.56 -4.53
CA GLN A 54 -22.12 8.62 -5.06
C GLN A 54 -21.70 8.12 -6.45
N ASP A 55 -20.67 7.27 -6.51
CA ASP A 55 -20.02 6.81 -7.73
C ASP A 55 -19.41 5.42 -7.52
N ALA A 56 -20.01 4.41 -8.15
CA ALA A 56 -19.52 3.03 -8.08
C ALA A 56 -18.12 2.85 -8.66
N SER A 57 -17.72 3.66 -9.65
CA SER A 57 -16.39 3.59 -10.24
C SER A 57 -15.31 4.07 -9.26
N GLN A 58 -15.64 5.06 -8.42
CA GLN A 58 -14.76 5.49 -7.33
C GLN A 58 -14.58 4.38 -6.30
N GLY A 59 -15.64 3.63 -5.97
CA GLY A 59 -15.56 2.46 -5.09
C GLY A 59 -14.67 1.35 -5.66
N GLN A 60 -14.80 1.03 -6.95
CA GLN A 60 -13.91 0.06 -7.60
C GLN A 60 -12.45 0.52 -7.61
N GLN A 61 -12.22 1.81 -7.85
CA GLN A 61 -10.88 2.40 -7.81
C GLN A 61 -10.28 2.36 -6.39
N LEU A 62 -11.08 2.60 -5.36
CA LEU A 62 -10.66 2.46 -3.96
C LEU A 62 -10.23 1.03 -3.63
N ILE A 63 -11.00 0.02 -4.02
CA ILE A 63 -10.63 -1.40 -3.84
C ILE A 63 -9.30 -1.69 -4.54
N LYS A 64 -9.15 -1.22 -5.78
CA LYS A 64 -7.92 -1.41 -6.55
C LYS A 64 -6.72 -0.75 -5.89
N ASP A 65 -6.85 0.53 -5.49
CA ASP A 65 -5.76 1.27 -4.84
C ASP A 65 -5.38 0.62 -3.50
N ALA A 66 -6.36 0.18 -2.70
CA ALA A 66 -6.10 -0.54 -1.44
C ALA A 66 -5.40 -1.88 -1.68
N TYR A 67 -5.81 -2.64 -2.70
CA TYR A 67 -5.18 -3.90 -3.08
C TYR A 67 -3.73 -3.71 -3.56
N ASP A 68 -3.50 -2.70 -4.41
CA ASP A 68 -2.17 -2.36 -4.88
C ASP A 68 -1.29 -1.99 -3.68
N TYR A 69 -1.77 -1.12 -2.78
CA TYR A 69 -1.06 -0.74 -1.56
C TYR A 69 -0.67 -1.95 -0.71
N LYS A 70 -1.63 -2.85 -0.43
CA LYS A 70 -1.39 -4.11 0.29
C LYS A 70 -0.27 -4.92 -0.38
N THR A 71 -0.37 -5.12 -1.70
CA THR A 71 0.60 -5.91 -2.47
C THR A 71 2.02 -5.32 -2.40
N TYR A 72 2.14 -3.99 -2.35
CA TYR A 72 3.43 -3.33 -2.15
C TYR A 72 3.99 -3.57 -0.75
N LEU A 73 3.16 -3.46 0.29
CA LEU A 73 3.58 -3.77 1.66
C LEU A 73 4.05 -5.22 1.78
N GLU A 74 3.31 -6.19 1.23
CA GLU A 74 3.70 -7.61 1.24
C GLU A 74 5.09 -7.81 0.63
N LYS A 75 5.34 -7.22 -0.53
CA LYS A 75 6.65 -7.29 -1.19
C LYS A 75 7.77 -6.66 -0.37
N MET A 76 7.48 -5.57 0.34
CA MET A 76 8.47 -4.92 1.21
C MET A 76 8.80 -5.79 2.42
N VAL A 77 7.80 -6.37 3.08
CA VAL A 77 8.00 -7.29 4.21
C VAL A 77 8.79 -8.50 3.76
N THR A 78 8.40 -9.17 2.66
CA THR A 78 9.15 -10.34 2.15
C THR A 78 10.62 -10.01 1.91
N LYS A 79 10.92 -8.87 1.28
CA LYS A 79 12.32 -8.45 1.04
C LYS A 79 13.09 -8.17 2.33
N LEU A 80 12.44 -7.56 3.32
CA LEU A 80 13.06 -7.30 4.63
C LEU A 80 13.28 -8.58 5.43
N GLU A 81 12.39 -9.56 5.31
CA GLU A 81 12.55 -10.87 5.96
C GLU A 81 13.63 -11.73 5.28
N GLU A 82 13.80 -11.61 3.95
CA GLU A 82 14.87 -12.28 3.20
C GLU A 82 16.25 -11.66 3.48
N ASN A 83 16.34 -10.33 3.57
CA ASN A 83 17.58 -9.61 3.83
C ASN A 83 17.30 -8.31 4.61
N LEU A 84 17.40 -8.41 5.93
CA LEU A 84 17.05 -7.32 6.83
C LEU A 84 17.92 -6.08 6.59
N SER A 85 17.28 -5.03 6.09
CA SER A 85 17.90 -3.73 5.86
C SER A 85 17.30 -2.69 6.80
N ASN A 86 17.99 -2.39 7.90
CA ASN A 86 17.56 -1.37 8.87
C ASN A 86 17.37 0.00 8.22
N LYS A 87 18.15 0.32 7.19
CA LYS A 87 18.00 1.55 6.42
C LYS A 87 16.68 1.57 5.65
N LEU A 88 16.35 0.49 4.95
CA LEU A 88 15.09 0.37 4.21
C LEU A 88 13.89 0.39 5.18
N LEU A 89 13.98 -0.37 6.27
CA LEU A 89 12.95 -0.41 7.31
C LEU A 89 12.70 0.97 7.93
N THR A 90 13.76 1.71 8.27
CA THR A 90 13.66 3.08 8.80
C THR A 90 12.99 4.01 7.79
N ILE A 91 13.33 3.91 6.50
CA ILE A 91 12.73 4.71 5.44
C ILE A 91 11.24 4.42 5.32
N ILE A 92 10.83 3.14 5.29
CA ILE A 92 9.43 2.73 5.20
C ILE A 92 8.65 3.27 6.41
N LEU A 93 9.14 3.02 7.63
CA LEU A 93 8.48 3.43 8.87
C LEU A 93 8.50 4.95 9.12
N SER A 94 9.31 5.71 8.39
CA SER A 94 9.29 7.18 8.47
C SER A 94 8.03 7.81 7.85
N GLN A 95 7.26 7.04 7.07
CA GLN A 95 6.06 7.48 6.37
C GLN A 95 4.90 6.53 6.66
N PRO A 96 4.32 6.57 7.88
CA PRO A 96 3.21 5.70 8.21
C PRO A 96 1.99 5.97 7.31
N PRO A 97 1.31 4.93 6.80
CA PRO A 97 0.08 5.11 6.05
C PRO A 97 -0.97 5.79 6.91
N GLN A 98 -1.61 6.80 6.35
CA GLN A 98 -2.67 7.52 7.04
C GLN A 98 -3.99 6.76 6.93
N HIS A 99 -4.24 6.08 5.81
CA HIS A 99 -5.51 5.41 5.58
C HIS A 99 -5.77 4.28 6.58
N ILE A 100 -4.75 3.54 7.04
CA ILE A 100 -4.93 2.42 7.98
C ILE A 100 -5.43 2.85 9.36
N HIS A 101 -5.30 4.13 9.69
CA HIS A 101 -5.76 4.72 10.95
C HIS A 101 -7.00 5.59 10.77
N PHE A 102 -7.50 5.71 9.53
CA PHE A 102 -8.62 6.60 9.24
C PHE A 102 -9.94 5.94 9.66
N PRO A 103 -10.71 6.54 10.59
CA PRO A 103 -12.04 6.05 10.90
C PRO A 103 -12.99 6.38 9.75
N PHE A 104 -13.69 5.39 9.24
CA PHE A 104 -14.73 5.57 8.22
C PHE A 104 -16.02 4.85 8.63
N ASP A 105 -17.14 5.34 8.08
CA ASP A 105 -18.47 4.78 8.31
C ASP A 105 -18.80 3.74 7.22
N GLU A 106 -18.96 2.50 7.63
CA GLU A 106 -19.28 1.35 6.77
C GLU A 106 -20.54 1.59 5.93
N GLU A 107 -21.63 2.03 6.57
CA GLU A 107 -22.92 2.22 5.90
C GLU A 107 -22.86 3.39 4.91
N GLN A 108 -22.11 4.45 5.26
CA GLN A 108 -21.86 5.55 4.34
C GLN A 108 -21.11 5.10 3.09
N LEU A 109 -20.02 4.32 3.23
CA LEU A 109 -19.24 3.84 2.10
C LEU A 109 -20.03 2.88 1.22
N LYS A 110 -20.71 1.89 1.83
CA LYS A 110 -21.57 0.94 1.12
C LYS A 110 -22.61 1.67 0.28
N LYS A 111 -23.28 2.68 0.87
CA LYS A 111 -24.28 3.50 0.17
C LYS A 111 -23.66 4.36 -0.93
N ALA A 112 -22.55 5.04 -0.67
CA ALA A 112 -21.92 5.93 -1.64
C ALA A 112 -21.42 5.16 -2.88
N PHE A 113 -20.78 4.02 -2.67
CA PHE A 113 -20.20 3.24 -3.76
C PHE A 113 -21.12 2.16 -4.32
N SER A 114 -22.32 2.02 -3.77
CA SER A 114 -23.28 0.97 -4.12
C SER A 114 -22.65 -0.43 -4.05
N TRP A 115 -21.82 -0.66 -3.02
CA TRP A 115 -21.12 -1.92 -2.85
C TRP A 115 -22.05 -3.07 -2.46
N THR A 116 -21.79 -4.24 -3.03
CA THR A 116 -22.37 -5.50 -2.55
C THR A 116 -21.71 -5.94 -1.24
N ALA A 117 -22.31 -6.91 -0.55
CA ALA A 117 -21.69 -7.55 0.62
C ALA A 117 -20.30 -8.12 0.27
N ASP A 118 -20.19 -8.84 -0.85
CA ASP A 118 -18.91 -9.42 -1.29
C ASP A 118 -17.83 -8.35 -1.55
N GLN A 119 -18.21 -7.20 -2.13
CA GLN A 119 -17.26 -6.11 -2.37
C GLN A 119 -16.80 -5.46 -1.08
N TRP A 120 -17.71 -5.31 -0.11
CA TRP A 120 -17.38 -4.83 1.22
C TRP A 120 -16.46 -5.79 1.96
N ASP A 121 -16.79 -7.08 2.00
CA ASP A 121 -16.01 -8.10 2.68
C ASP A 121 -14.59 -8.19 2.08
N TYR A 122 -14.49 -8.10 0.74
CA TYR A 122 -13.20 -8.07 0.06
C TYR A 122 -12.40 -6.80 0.40
N PHE A 123 -13.03 -5.62 0.38
CA PHE A 123 -12.39 -4.37 0.77
C PHE A 123 -11.90 -4.43 2.23
N ASN A 124 -12.74 -4.89 3.15
CA ASN A 124 -12.41 -4.99 4.56
C ASN A 124 -11.26 -5.96 4.80
N HIS A 125 -11.26 -7.12 4.12
CA HIS A 125 -10.15 -8.06 4.16
C HIS A 125 -8.82 -7.43 3.69
N ILE A 126 -8.83 -6.66 2.60
CA ILE A 126 -7.64 -5.95 2.11
C ILE A 126 -7.16 -4.94 3.15
N PHE A 127 -8.08 -4.14 3.70
CA PHE A 127 -7.76 -3.09 4.65
C PHE A 127 -7.16 -3.65 5.96
N GLU A 128 -7.79 -4.68 6.53
CA GLU A 128 -7.27 -5.41 7.70
C GLU A 128 -5.91 -6.04 7.42
N SER A 129 -5.74 -6.66 6.24
CA SER A 129 -4.45 -7.24 5.85
C SER A 129 -3.35 -6.18 5.78
N SER A 130 -3.61 -5.03 5.16
CA SER A 130 -2.66 -3.90 5.12
C SER A 130 -2.25 -3.44 6.51
N PHE A 131 -3.22 -3.33 7.43
CA PHE A 131 -2.95 -2.98 8.83
C PHE A 131 -2.04 -4.01 9.51
N LEU A 132 -2.32 -5.30 9.36
CA LEU A 132 -1.50 -6.36 9.96
C LEU A 132 -0.08 -6.40 9.40
N ILE A 133 0.08 -6.20 8.09
CA ILE A 133 1.40 -6.13 7.45
C ILE A 133 2.18 -4.90 7.94
N TRP A 134 1.52 -3.75 8.10
CA TRP A 134 2.14 -2.57 8.70
C TRP A 134 2.59 -2.84 10.14
N LYS A 135 1.76 -3.48 10.96
CA LYS A 135 2.15 -3.90 12.32
C LYS A 135 3.35 -4.84 12.32
N ARG A 136 3.45 -5.74 11.33
CA ARG A 136 4.62 -6.60 11.18
C ARG A 136 5.89 -5.80 10.89
N LEU A 137 5.83 -4.76 10.06
CA LEU A 137 6.96 -3.87 9.81
C LEU A 137 7.40 -3.14 11.10
N GLU A 138 6.45 -2.66 11.90
CA GLU A 138 6.75 -2.02 13.19
C GLU A 138 7.49 -2.98 14.14
N LEU A 139 7.02 -4.23 14.24
CA LEU A 139 7.66 -5.28 15.05
C LEU A 139 9.08 -5.62 14.60
N LEU A 140 9.33 -5.70 13.28
CA LEU A 140 10.67 -5.93 12.75
C LEU A 140 11.68 -4.86 13.21
N LYS A 141 11.22 -3.63 13.49
CA LYS A 141 12.08 -2.56 14.01
C LYS A 141 12.36 -2.73 15.51
N GLU A 142 11.36 -3.14 16.28
CA GLU A 142 11.52 -3.43 17.71
C GLU A 142 12.54 -4.55 17.93
N ASP A 143 12.44 -5.64 17.17
CA ASP A 143 13.39 -6.77 17.20
C ASP A 143 14.84 -6.33 16.90
N THR A 144 15.05 -5.35 16.00
CA THR A 144 16.40 -4.83 15.70
C THR A 144 17.01 -3.96 16.80
N HIS A 145 16.18 -3.37 17.66
CA HIS A 145 16.64 -2.56 18.78
C HIS A 145 17.04 -3.41 19.99
N GLU A 146 16.53 -4.63 20.12
CA GLU A 146 16.90 -5.55 21.21
C GLU A 146 18.22 -6.31 20.98
N ILE A 147 18.72 -6.33 19.74
CA ILE A 147 19.94 -7.09 19.35
C ILE A 147 21.22 -6.21 19.40
N ASN A 148 21.12 -4.90 19.64
CA ASN A 148 22.26 -3.98 19.83
C ASN A 148 22.39 -3.52 21.29
#